data_AF-A4WHA1-F1
#
_entry.id   AF-A4WHA1-F1
#
_cell.length_a   1.000
_cell.length_b   1.000
_cell.length_c   1.000
_cell.angle_alpha   90.00
_cell.angle_beta   90.00
_cell.angle_gamma   90.00
#
_symmetry.space_group_name_H-M   'P 1'
#
loop_
_entity.id
_entity.type
_entity.pdbx_description
1 polymer ?
#
loop_
_entity_poly.entity_id
_entity_poly.type
_entity_poly.pdbx_seq_one_letter_code
_entity_poly.pdbx_strand_id
1 'polypeptide(L)'
;MKQIAVAIHSEYVPGLAEKAKRFVEALARRCPDSIVLVGGYWGHMKDVVDAALAVGLKVVAFIPMEREEVRLPSGVIAVRTGCEYRCRSVFMIRSADAVVVLGGGVGTAIEAFMAYAMGKPLFVLVDTGTPTDKLKEAYPEYFDRRNAVRVVYLSDPEEVATRACAAEAGAIKGFG
;
A
#
# COMPACT_ATOMS: atom_id res chain seq x y z
N MET A 1 -14.78 2.15 -9.55
CA MET A 1 -13.31 2.19 -9.67
C MET A 1 -12.74 2.32 -8.27
N LYS A 2 -11.82 1.43 -7.85
CA LYS A 2 -11.20 1.48 -6.52
C LYS A 2 -9.75 1.93 -6.60
N GLN A 3 -9.31 2.76 -5.66
CA GLN A 3 -7.94 3.20 -5.50
C GLN A 3 -7.29 2.42 -4.35
N ILE A 4 -6.30 1.58 -4.66
CA ILE A 4 -5.63 0.72 -3.68
C ILE A 4 -4.23 1.27 -3.46
N ALA A 5 -3.94 1.77 -2.27
CA ALA A 5 -2.58 2.16 -1.91
C ALA A 5 -1.76 0.94 -1.51
N VAL A 6 -0.59 0.80 -2.12
CA VAL A 6 0.35 -0.30 -1.86
C VAL A 6 1.59 0.27 -1.21
N ALA A 7 1.70 0.06 0.10
CA ALA A 7 2.85 0.38 0.92
C ALA A 7 3.80 -0.83 0.90
N ILE A 8 5.02 -0.63 0.41
CA ILE A 8 6.03 -1.69 0.29
C ILE A 8 7.44 -1.12 0.46
N HIS A 9 8.41 -1.97 0.82
CA HIS A 9 9.79 -1.57 1.07
C HIS A 9 10.43 -0.80 -0.10
N SER A 10 11.18 0.26 0.22
CA SER A 10 11.94 1.07 -0.73
C SER A 10 13.30 0.48 -1.12
N GLU A 11 13.59 -0.74 -0.70
CA GLU A 11 14.83 -1.48 -0.98
C GLU A 11 14.46 -2.91 -1.34
N TYR A 12 15.42 -3.70 -1.79
CA TYR A 12 15.20 -5.08 -2.19
C TYR A 12 15.42 -6.06 -1.03
N VAL A 13 14.37 -6.76 -0.68
CA VAL A 13 14.26 -7.85 0.29
C VAL A 13 13.96 -9.16 -0.46
N PRO A 14 14.70 -10.24 -0.21
CA PRO A 14 14.46 -11.53 -0.86
C PRO A 14 13.00 -12.00 -0.77
N GLY A 15 12.43 -12.44 -1.90
CA GLY A 15 11.09 -13.01 -1.99
C GLY A 15 9.94 -11.99 -2.06
N LEU A 16 10.15 -10.71 -1.74
CA LEU A 16 9.06 -9.73 -1.74
C LEU A 16 8.58 -9.36 -3.14
N ALA A 17 9.47 -9.38 -4.14
CA ALA A 17 9.13 -9.13 -5.54
C ALA A 17 8.08 -10.14 -6.06
N GLU A 18 8.25 -11.43 -5.74
CA GLU A 18 7.31 -12.48 -6.13
C GLU A 18 5.96 -12.31 -5.42
N LYS A 19 5.97 -11.97 -4.13
CA LYS A 19 4.75 -11.66 -3.37
C LYS A 19 4.00 -10.45 -3.96
N ALA A 20 4.73 -9.39 -4.33
CA ALA A 20 4.18 -8.21 -4.96
C ALA A 20 3.53 -8.53 -6.32
N LYS A 21 4.22 -9.30 -7.16
CA LYS A 21 3.70 -9.76 -8.45
C LYS A 21 2.42 -10.57 -8.29
N ARG A 22 2.41 -11.58 -7.41
CA ARG A 22 1.22 -12.40 -7.12
C ARG A 22 0.04 -11.57 -6.63
N PHE A 23 0.29 -10.61 -5.73
CA PHE A 23 -0.74 -9.67 -5.26
C PHE A 23 -1.34 -8.87 -6.44
N VAL A 24 -0.49 -8.30 -7.29
CA VAL A 24 -0.95 -7.45 -8.41
C VAL A 24 -1.73 -8.26 -9.45
N GLU A 25 -1.25 -9.45 -9.82
CA GLU A 25 -1.96 -10.32 -10.76
C GLU A 25 -3.33 -10.73 -10.21
N ALA A 26 -3.41 -11.07 -8.92
CA ALA A 26 -4.68 -11.37 -8.27
C ALA A 26 -5.60 -10.13 -8.20
N LEU A 27 -5.05 -8.95 -7.94
CA LEU A 27 -5.80 -7.70 -7.93
C LEU A 27 -6.40 -7.41 -9.30
N ALA A 28 -5.64 -7.58 -10.38
CA ALA A 28 -6.14 -7.40 -11.74
C ALA A 28 -7.27 -8.38 -12.09
N ARG A 29 -7.19 -9.64 -11.64
CA ARG A 29 -8.26 -10.63 -11.83
C ARG A 29 -9.55 -10.28 -11.07
N ARG A 30 -9.44 -9.72 -9.87
CA ARG A 30 -10.60 -9.47 -8.99
C ARG A 30 -11.18 -8.06 -9.14
N CYS A 31 -10.33 -7.08 -9.40
CA CYS A 31 -10.64 -5.67 -9.55
C CYS A 31 -9.90 -5.09 -10.77
N PRO A 32 -10.29 -5.48 -12.00
CA PRO A 32 -9.60 -5.06 -13.23
C PRO A 32 -9.60 -3.55 -13.46
N ASP A 33 -10.60 -2.83 -12.93
CA ASP A 33 -10.69 -1.38 -13.03
C ASP A 33 -10.00 -0.65 -11.87
N SER A 34 -9.20 -1.32 -11.04
CA SER A 34 -8.52 -0.68 -9.92
C SER A 34 -7.39 0.25 -10.37
N ILE A 35 -7.13 1.28 -9.56
CA ILE A 35 -5.97 2.15 -9.67
C ILE A 35 -5.04 1.80 -8.52
N VAL A 36 -3.78 1.51 -8.83
CA VAL A 36 -2.73 1.26 -7.86
C VAL A 36 -2.06 2.58 -7.51
N LEU A 37 -2.07 2.95 -6.22
CA LEU A 37 -1.35 4.11 -5.69
C LEU A 37 -0.05 3.64 -5.04
N VAL A 38 1.08 4.24 -5.42
CA VAL A 38 2.40 3.88 -4.88
C VAL A 38 3.20 5.11 -4.47
N GLY A 39 4.08 4.89 -3.50
CA GLY A 39 4.99 5.90 -2.96
C GLY A 39 6.24 6.14 -3.82
N GLY A 40 6.17 5.96 -5.14
CA GLY A 40 7.30 6.18 -6.02
C GLY A 40 7.73 4.92 -6.77
N TYR A 41 8.98 4.91 -7.23
CA TYR A 41 9.46 3.96 -8.23
C TYR A 41 10.94 3.63 -8.03
N TRP A 42 11.22 2.93 -6.93
CA TRP A 42 12.51 2.34 -6.57
C TRP A 42 12.28 1.23 -5.53
N GLY A 43 13.26 0.33 -5.34
CA GLY A 43 13.08 -0.85 -4.50
C GLY A 43 11.86 -1.67 -4.93
N HIS A 44 11.13 -2.26 -3.98
CA HIS A 44 9.96 -3.08 -4.31
C HIS A 44 8.73 -2.28 -4.78
N MET A 45 8.71 -0.95 -4.63
CA MET A 45 7.67 -0.14 -5.28
C MET A 45 7.77 -0.27 -6.81
N LYS A 46 8.99 -0.43 -7.34
CA LYS A 46 9.20 -0.69 -8.78
C LYS A 46 8.55 -2.00 -9.21
N ASP A 47 8.68 -3.08 -8.42
CA ASP A 47 8.07 -4.37 -8.74
C ASP A 47 6.54 -4.30 -8.79
N VAL A 48 5.93 -3.54 -7.87
CA VAL A 48 4.48 -3.29 -7.87
C VAL A 48 4.06 -2.52 -9.13
N VAL A 49 4.77 -1.46 -9.48
CA VAL A 49 4.48 -0.64 -10.66
C VAL A 49 4.61 -1.44 -11.94
N ASP A 50 5.72 -2.15 -12.11
CA ASP A 50 6.00 -2.93 -13.31
C ASP A 50 4.98 -4.06 -13.49
N ALA A 51 4.66 -4.78 -12.41
CA ALA A 51 3.63 -5.81 -12.43
C ALA A 51 2.26 -5.21 -12.79
N ALA A 52 1.91 -4.04 -12.25
CA ALA A 52 0.60 -3.41 -12.49
C ALA A 52 0.44 -2.98 -13.95
N LEU A 53 1.49 -2.39 -14.53
CA LEU A 53 1.51 -2.03 -15.94
C LEU A 53 1.43 -3.26 -16.85
N ALA A 54 2.14 -4.35 -16.49
CA ALA A 54 2.15 -5.58 -17.29
C ALA A 54 0.76 -6.24 -17.38
N VAL A 55 -0.09 -6.06 -16.38
CA VAL A 55 -1.47 -6.58 -16.35
C VAL A 55 -2.52 -5.53 -16.69
N GLY A 56 -2.11 -4.34 -17.14
CA GLY A 56 -3.01 -3.29 -17.63
C GLY A 56 -3.71 -2.46 -16.54
N LEU A 57 -3.29 -2.54 -15.27
CA LEU A 57 -3.80 -1.68 -14.22
C LEU A 57 -3.23 -0.26 -14.34
N LYS A 58 -4.05 0.73 -13.95
CA LYS A 58 -3.63 2.13 -13.91
C LYS A 58 -2.80 2.36 -12.66
N VAL A 59 -1.74 3.16 -12.78
CA VAL A 59 -0.82 3.46 -11.69
C VAL A 59 -0.70 4.96 -11.49
N VAL A 60 -0.79 5.40 -10.22
CA VAL A 60 -0.48 6.76 -9.79
C VAL A 60 0.67 6.70 -8.79
N ALA A 61 1.79 7.34 -9.12
CA ALA A 61 2.96 7.42 -8.26
C ALA A 61 3.07 8.79 -7.61
N PHE A 62 3.03 8.82 -6.28
CA PHE A 62 3.24 10.02 -5.49
C PHE A 62 4.73 10.20 -5.24
N ILE A 63 5.34 11.24 -5.81
CA ILE A 63 6.79 11.46 -5.79
C ILE A 63 7.13 12.49 -4.70
N PRO A 64 8.08 12.17 -3.80
CA PRO A 64 8.53 13.09 -2.77
C PRO A 64 9.56 14.09 -3.33
N MET A 65 9.70 15.25 -2.68
CA MET A 65 10.57 16.34 -3.15
C MET A 65 12.05 15.94 -3.29
N GLU A 66 12.50 14.96 -2.53
CA GLU A 66 13.89 14.46 -2.54
C GLU A 66 14.21 13.51 -3.71
N ARG A 67 13.20 13.19 -4.54
CA ARG A 67 13.29 12.22 -5.65
C ARG A 67 12.53 12.68 -6.90
N GLU A 68 12.38 13.98 -7.12
CA GLU A 68 11.64 14.50 -8.29
C GLU A 68 12.29 14.14 -9.64
N GLU A 69 13.57 13.79 -9.62
CA GLU A 69 14.38 13.32 -10.75
C GLU A 69 14.08 11.87 -11.17
N VAL A 70 13.28 11.12 -10.40
CA VAL A 70 12.94 9.73 -10.71
C VAL A 70 12.24 9.63 -12.08
N ARG A 71 12.71 8.71 -12.92
CA ARG A 71 12.14 8.46 -14.25
C ARG A 71 11.11 7.36 -14.18
N LEU A 72 9.85 7.71 -14.38
CA LEU A 72 8.73 6.80 -14.39
C LEU A 72 8.48 6.23 -15.80
N PRO A 73 7.93 5.00 -15.92
CA PRO A 73 7.41 4.48 -17.18
C PRO A 73 6.27 5.36 -17.73
N SER A 74 6.09 5.39 -19.05
CA SER A 74 5.09 6.24 -19.72
C SER A 74 3.64 5.96 -19.33
N GLY A 75 3.34 4.77 -18.80
CA GLY A 75 2.00 4.38 -18.32
C GLY A 75 1.66 4.84 -16.90
N VAL A 76 2.57 5.53 -16.20
CA VAL A 76 2.37 5.96 -14.81
C VAL A 76 2.03 7.44 -14.75
N ILE A 77 0.97 7.78 -14.01
CA ILE A 77 0.63 9.16 -13.69
C ILE A 77 1.51 9.59 -12.50
N ALA A 78 2.33 10.61 -12.71
CA ALA A 78 3.21 11.16 -11.69
C ALA A 78 2.54 12.31 -10.93
N VAL A 79 2.54 12.24 -9.60
CA VAL A 79 2.14 13.35 -8.72
C VAL A 79 3.37 13.84 -7.98
N ARG A 80 3.98 14.94 -8.44
CA ARG A 80 5.06 15.63 -7.72
C ARG A 80 4.43 16.42 -6.58
N THR A 81 4.62 15.93 -5.36
CA THR A 81 3.83 16.42 -4.22
C THR A 81 4.37 17.72 -3.61
N GLY A 82 5.63 18.09 -3.88
CA GLY A 82 6.32 19.17 -3.17
C GLY A 82 6.55 18.86 -1.69
N CYS A 83 6.31 17.62 -1.25
CA CYS A 83 6.39 17.18 0.13
C CYS A 83 7.49 16.15 0.33
N GLU A 84 8.08 16.15 1.53
CA GLU A 84 9.00 15.08 1.96
C GLU A 84 8.28 13.73 2.10
N TYR A 85 9.04 12.65 2.26
CA TYR A 85 8.53 11.27 2.30
C TYR A 85 7.26 11.04 3.13
N ARG A 86 7.18 11.52 4.38
CA ARG A 86 6.02 11.25 5.25
C ARG A 86 4.82 12.11 4.86
N CYS A 87 5.01 13.41 4.60
CA CYS A 87 3.96 14.28 4.07
C CYS A 87 3.39 13.73 2.76
N ARG A 88 4.24 13.27 1.84
CA ARG A 88 3.83 12.62 0.59
C ARG A 88 2.87 11.47 0.87
N SER A 89 3.23 10.59 1.80
CA SER A 89 2.42 9.41 2.14
C SER A 89 1.03 9.78 2.67
N VAL A 90 0.84 10.95 3.29
CA VAL A 90 -0.50 11.46 3.66
C VAL A 90 -1.41 11.57 2.44
N PHE A 91 -0.94 12.16 1.34
CA PHE A 91 -1.75 12.30 0.12
C PHE A 91 -2.11 10.94 -0.50
N MET A 92 -1.14 10.02 -0.55
CA MET A 92 -1.33 8.67 -1.08
C MET A 92 -2.39 7.91 -0.26
N ILE A 93 -2.21 7.83 1.06
CA ILE A 93 -3.09 7.07 1.95
C ILE A 93 -4.48 7.70 2.04
N ARG A 94 -4.58 9.04 2.08
CA ARG A 94 -5.87 9.73 2.13
C ARG A 94 -6.71 9.50 0.87
N SER A 95 -6.05 9.36 -0.27
CA SER A 95 -6.68 9.11 -1.59
C SER A 95 -7.09 7.66 -1.80
N ALA A 96 -6.63 6.73 -0.98
CA ALA A 96 -6.93 5.32 -1.11
C ALA A 96 -8.34 4.95 -0.57
N ASP A 97 -9.01 4.02 -1.24
CA ASP A 97 -10.20 3.33 -0.73
C ASP A 97 -9.83 2.19 0.21
N ALA A 98 -8.67 1.56 -0.01
CA ALA A 98 -8.06 0.57 0.88
C ALA A 98 -6.53 0.65 0.82
N VAL A 99 -5.88 0.27 1.91
CA VAL A 99 -4.42 0.28 2.05
C VAL A 99 -3.92 -1.14 2.27
N VAL A 100 -2.90 -1.49 1.51
CA VAL A 100 -2.20 -2.78 1.59
C VAL A 100 -0.76 -2.54 1.96
N VAL A 101 -0.30 -3.23 3.00
CA VAL A 101 1.12 -3.31 3.40
C VAL A 101 1.66 -4.65 2.93
N LEU A 102 2.56 -4.65 1.95
CA LEU A 102 3.14 -5.87 1.37
C LEU A 102 4.49 -6.26 1.95
N GLY A 103 4.86 -5.71 3.10
CA GLY A 103 6.18 -5.84 3.71
C GLY A 103 7.01 -4.56 3.57
N GLY A 104 7.73 -4.18 4.60
CA GLY A 104 8.46 -2.91 4.61
C GLY A 104 9.13 -2.54 5.92
N GLY A 105 9.81 -1.40 5.90
CA GLY A 105 10.46 -0.80 7.06
C GLY A 105 9.57 0.24 7.76
N VAL A 106 10.22 1.19 8.45
CA VAL A 106 9.52 2.22 9.24
C VAL A 106 8.58 3.10 8.42
N GLY A 107 8.94 3.45 7.17
CA GLY A 107 8.07 4.25 6.30
C GLY A 107 6.75 3.53 6.00
N THR A 108 6.83 2.24 5.69
CA THR A 108 5.66 1.38 5.45
C THR A 108 4.83 1.19 6.72
N ALA A 109 5.46 1.08 7.89
CA ALA A 109 4.74 1.05 9.16
C ALA A 109 4.00 2.37 9.44
N ILE A 110 4.62 3.52 9.16
CA ILE A 110 3.97 4.84 9.25
C ILE A 110 2.75 4.90 8.33
N GLU A 111 2.84 4.38 7.11
CA GLU A 111 1.71 4.30 6.17
C GLU A 111 0.57 3.42 6.71
N ALA A 112 0.89 2.32 7.41
CA ALA A 112 -0.10 1.50 8.11
C ALA A 112 -0.80 2.30 9.22
N PHE A 113 -0.03 3.01 10.06
CA PHE A 113 -0.60 3.86 11.12
C PHE A 113 -1.46 4.99 10.54
N MET A 114 -1.05 5.61 9.44
CA MET A 114 -1.84 6.62 8.73
C MET A 114 -3.16 6.02 8.21
N ALA A 115 -3.12 4.82 7.63
CA ALA A 115 -4.32 4.14 7.15
C ALA A 115 -5.33 3.92 8.28
N TYR A 116 -4.85 3.36 9.39
CA TYR A 116 -5.65 3.16 10.60
C TYR A 116 -6.22 4.48 11.14
N ALA A 117 -5.35 5.50 11.28
CA ALA A 117 -5.72 6.83 11.76
C ALA A 117 -6.61 7.62 10.79
N MET A 118 -6.81 7.15 9.56
CA MET A 118 -7.73 7.75 8.59
C MET A 118 -8.97 6.87 8.37
N GLY A 119 -9.15 5.80 9.16
CA GLY A 119 -10.28 4.87 9.03
C GLY A 119 -10.26 4.09 7.71
N LYS A 120 -9.09 3.94 7.08
CA LYS A 120 -8.95 3.21 5.81
C LYS A 120 -8.88 1.71 6.09
N PRO A 121 -9.64 0.87 5.38
CA PRO A 121 -9.43 -0.58 5.38
C PRO A 121 -7.95 -0.91 5.21
N LEU A 122 -7.39 -1.66 6.16
CA LEU A 122 -5.97 -1.93 6.25
C LEU A 122 -5.70 -3.44 6.25
N PHE A 123 -4.97 -3.88 5.24
CA PHE A 123 -4.55 -5.27 5.06
C PHE A 123 -3.04 -5.35 5.11
N VAL A 124 -2.49 -6.21 5.96
CA VAL A 124 -1.05 -6.36 6.16
C VAL A 124 -0.65 -7.78 5.81
N LEU A 125 0.22 -7.91 4.82
CA LEU A 125 0.88 -9.16 4.49
C LEU A 125 1.97 -9.42 5.54
N VAL A 126 1.85 -10.55 6.25
CA VAL A 126 2.82 -11.00 7.26
C VAL A 126 3.69 -12.13 6.71
N ASP A 127 4.63 -12.59 7.52
CA ASP A 127 5.63 -13.61 7.16
C ASP A 127 6.46 -13.17 5.94
N THR A 128 6.74 -11.87 5.84
CA THR A 128 7.51 -11.25 4.77
C THR A 128 9.00 -11.18 5.04
N GLY A 129 9.42 -11.41 6.29
CA GLY A 129 10.80 -11.24 6.73
C GLY A 129 11.17 -9.76 6.93
N THR A 130 10.19 -8.86 6.96
CA THR A 130 10.40 -7.41 7.08
C THR A 130 9.89 -6.88 8.42
N PRO A 131 10.36 -5.71 8.89
CA PRO A 131 9.93 -5.13 10.16
C PRO A 131 8.41 -4.99 10.35
N THR A 132 7.63 -4.82 9.28
CA THR A 132 6.16 -4.74 9.36
C THR A 132 5.50 -6.04 9.86
N ASP A 133 6.18 -7.20 9.83
CA ASP A 133 5.65 -8.44 10.41
C ASP A 133 5.37 -8.28 11.92
N LYS A 134 6.15 -7.43 12.61
CA LYS A 134 6.00 -7.15 14.06
C LYS A 134 4.72 -6.37 14.39
N LEU A 135 4.02 -5.79 13.41
CA LEU A 135 2.76 -5.10 13.66
C LEU A 135 1.71 -6.06 14.22
N LYS A 136 1.69 -7.32 13.77
CA LYS A 136 0.75 -8.34 14.26
C LYS A 136 1.00 -8.68 15.73
N GLU A 137 2.25 -8.72 16.14
CA GLU A 137 2.64 -9.00 17.54
C GLU A 137 2.30 -7.83 18.46
N ALA A 138 2.62 -6.60 18.02
CA ALA A 138 2.36 -5.40 18.81
C ALA A 138 0.87 -5.04 18.86
N TYR A 139 0.14 -5.27 17.77
CA TYR A 139 -1.24 -4.86 17.59
C TYR A 139 -2.06 -5.93 16.85
N PRO A 140 -2.54 -6.97 17.55
CA PRO A 140 -3.21 -8.10 16.91
C PRO A 140 -4.49 -7.75 16.13
N GLU A 141 -5.21 -6.70 16.54
CA GLU A 141 -6.48 -6.30 15.91
C GLU A 141 -6.63 -4.80 15.69
N TYR A 142 -6.16 -3.96 16.63
CA TYR A 142 -6.29 -2.51 16.58
C TYR A 142 -5.01 -1.84 17.10
N PHE A 143 -4.65 -0.68 16.53
CA PHE A 143 -3.46 0.08 16.95
C PHE A 143 -3.66 0.91 18.23
N ASP A 144 -4.91 1.22 18.57
CA ASP A 144 -5.24 1.93 19.81
C ASP A 144 -6.67 1.61 20.28
N ARG A 145 -7.04 2.14 21.44
CA ARG A 145 -8.38 1.98 22.04
C ARG A 145 -9.53 2.59 21.23
N ARG A 146 -9.26 3.39 20.19
CA ARG A 146 -10.31 4.01 19.37
C ARG A 146 -10.94 3.00 18.43
N ASN A 147 -10.26 1.90 18.15
CA ASN A 147 -10.71 0.83 17.26
C ASN A 147 -11.24 1.40 15.95
N ALA A 148 -10.44 2.26 15.31
CA ALA A 148 -10.83 3.03 14.12
C ALA A 148 -11.15 2.11 12.95
N VAL A 149 -10.29 1.14 12.70
CA VAL A 149 -10.47 0.05 11.73
C VAL A 149 -9.76 -1.19 12.25
N ARG A 150 -10.35 -2.37 12.03
CA ARG A 150 -9.68 -3.63 12.37
C ARG A 150 -8.55 -3.87 11.36
N VAL A 151 -7.35 -4.13 11.86
CA VAL A 151 -6.20 -4.50 11.04
C VAL A 151 -6.31 -5.97 10.68
N VAL A 152 -6.23 -6.29 9.39
CA VAL A 152 -6.35 -7.65 8.89
C VAL A 152 -4.99 -8.15 8.45
N TYR A 153 -4.46 -9.13 9.17
CA TYR A 153 -3.17 -9.76 8.88
C TYR A 153 -3.36 -11.06 8.08
N LEU A 154 -2.64 -11.20 6.97
CA LEU A 154 -2.74 -12.32 6.03
C LEU A 154 -1.35 -12.76 5.59
N SER A 155 -1.13 -14.04 5.30
CA SER A 155 0.16 -14.55 4.81
C SER A 155 0.16 -14.87 3.31
N ASP A 156 -1.00 -14.85 2.65
CA ASP A 156 -1.14 -15.07 1.21
C ASP A 156 -1.42 -13.75 0.45
N PRO A 157 -0.54 -13.34 -0.48
CA PRO A 157 -0.74 -12.10 -1.26
C PRO A 157 -2.02 -12.10 -2.11
N GLU A 158 -2.52 -13.26 -2.55
CA GLU A 158 -3.75 -13.32 -3.36
C GLU A 158 -5.01 -13.11 -2.51
N GLU A 159 -5.01 -13.61 -1.28
CA GLU A 159 -6.06 -13.29 -0.32
C GLU A 159 -6.05 -11.80 0.05
N VAL A 160 -4.87 -11.20 0.24
CA VAL A 160 -4.74 -9.75 0.47
C VAL A 160 -5.39 -8.96 -0.67
N ALA A 161 -5.10 -9.31 -1.92
CA ALA A 161 -5.71 -8.68 -3.09
C ALA A 161 -7.24 -8.84 -3.11
N THR A 162 -7.73 -10.05 -2.78
CA THR A 162 -9.18 -10.33 -2.70
C THR A 162 -9.86 -9.46 -1.65
N ARG A 163 -9.26 -9.31 -0.45
CA ARG A 163 -9.82 -8.50 0.63
C ARG A 163 -9.77 -7.01 0.31
N ALA A 164 -8.66 -6.52 -0.25
CA ALA A 164 -8.53 -5.13 -0.68
C ALA A 164 -9.56 -4.78 -1.77
N CYS A 165 -9.77 -5.68 -2.73
CA CYS A 165 -10.77 -5.54 -3.77
C CYS A 165 -12.21 -5.54 -3.22
N ALA A 166 -12.50 -6.34 -2.20
CA ALA A 166 -13.82 -6.41 -1.57
C ALA A 166 -14.07 -5.28 -0.54
N ALA A 167 -13.03 -4.57 -0.09
CA ALA A 167 -13.11 -3.62 1.02
C ALA A 167 -14.11 -2.48 0.76
N GLU A 168 -15.10 -2.33 1.62
CA GLU A 168 -15.97 -1.16 1.64
C GLU A 168 -15.29 -0.03 2.41
N ALA A 169 -15.67 1.22 2.13
CA ALA A 169 -15.13 2.37 2.85
C ALA A 169 -15.34 2.18 4.35
N GLY A 170 -14.26 2.20 5.13
CA GLY A 170 -14.34 2.09 6.58
C GLY A 170 -15.17 3.23 7.15
N ALA A 171 -16.00 2.93 8.16
CA ALA A 171 -16.70 3.97 8.89
C ALA A 171 -15.67 4.88 9.56
N ILE A 172 -15.58 6.14 9.12
CA ILE A 172 -14.76 7.15 9.80
C ILE A 172 -15.41 7.37 11.18
N LYS A 173 -14.91 6.67 12.20
CA LYS A 173 -15.18 7.07 13.58
C LYS A 173 -14.43 8.39 13.77
N GLY A 174 -15.19 9.47 13.94
CA GLY A 174 -14.63 10.81 14.07
C GLY A 174 -13.49 10.82 15.09
N PHE A 175 -12.33 11.34 14.68
CA PHE A 175 -11.24 11.65 15.59
C PHE A 175 -11.65 12.91 16.37
N GLY A 176 -12.41 12.71 17.46
CA GLY A 176 -12.65 13.69 18.50
C GLY A 176 -11.54 13.70 19.52
#